data_AF-A0A5B7C4J8-F1
#
_entry.id   AF-A0A5B7C4J8-F1
#
_cell.length_a   1.000
_cell.length_b   1.000
_cell.length_c   1.000
_cell.angle_alpha   90.00
_cell.angle_beta   90.00
_cell.angle_gamma   90.00
#
_symmetry.space_group_name_H-M   'P 1'
#
loop_
_entity.id
_entity.type
_entity.pdbx_description
1 polymer ?
#
loop_
_entity_poly.entity_id
_entity_poly.type
_entity_poly.pdbx_seq_one_letter_code
_entity_poly.pdbx_strand_id
1 'polypeptide(L)'
;MVKICCIGAGYVGGPTMAVIALKCPSIEVAVVDISVSRITAWNSDQLPIYEPGLEEVVKQCRGKNLFFSTAVERHVSEADIIFVSVNTPTKTRGLGAGKAADLTYWESAA
;
A
#
# COMPACT_ATOMS: atom_id res chain seq x y z
N MET A 1 -8.87 -1.99 -18.72
CA MET A 1 -9.07 -2.50 -17.34
C MET A 1 -8.54 -1.41 -16.43
N VAL A 2 -9.31 -0.97 -15.43
CA VAL A 2 -8.87 0.11 -14.53
C VAL A 2 -7.76 -0.44 -13.63
N LYS A 3 -6.68 0.34 -13.47
CA LYS A 3 -5.51 0.00 -12.64
C LYS A 3 -5.38 0.97 -11.47
N ILE A 4 -5.28 0.41 -10.27
CA ILE A 4 -5.01 1.14 -9.02
C ILE A 4 -3.60 0.81 -8.55
N CYS A 5 -2.81 1.84 -8.25
CA CYS A 5 -1.55 1.71 -7.51
C CYS A 5 -1.70 2.34 -6.12
N CYS A 6 -1.23 1.67 -5.09
CA CYS A 6 -1.17 2.21 -3.73
C CYS A 6 0.27 2.22 -3.23
N ILE A 7 0.82 3.41 -3.02
CA ILE A 7 2.13 3.62 -2.42
C ILE A 7 1.98 3.54 -0.90
N GLY A 8 2.56 2.51 -0.29
CA GLY A 8 2.51 2.21 1.13
C GLY A 8 1.73 0.93 1.41
N ALA A 9 2.45 -0.14 1.78
CA ALA A 9 1.86 -1.44 2.10
C ALA A 9 1.65 -1.62 3.62
N GLY A 10 1.34 -0.52 4.33
CA GLY A 10 1.12 -0.51 5.77
C GLY A 10 -0.29 -0.95 6.17
N TYR A 11 -0.64 -0.63 7.43
CA TYR A 11 -1.97 -0.92 8.02
C TYR A 11 -3.15 -0.29 7.29
N VAL A 12 -2.94 0.81 6.55
CA VAL A 12 -3.99 1.46 5.77
C VAL A 12 -4.01 0.89 4.35
N GLY A 13 -2.95 1.13 3.58
CA GLY A 13 -2.90 0.72 2.17
C GLY A 13 -3.13 -0.76 1.93
N GLY A 14 -2.54 -1.66 2.72
CA GLY A 14 -2.69 -3.11 2.53
C GLY A 14 -4.14 -3.59 2.63
N PRO A 15 -4.81 -3.44 3.80
CA PRO A 15 -6.19 -3.85 3.98
C PRO A 15 -7.18 -3.15 3.04
N THR A 16 -7.05 -1.83 2.83
CA THR A 16 -7.96 -1.10 1.94
C THR A 16 -7.88 -1.66 0.52
N MET A 17 -6.67 -1.87 -0.01
CA MET A 17 -6.48 -2.41 -1.35
C MET A 17 -6.91 -3.87 -1.48
N ALA A 18 -6.70 -4.68 -0.44
CA ALA A 18 -7.19 -6.05 -0.42
C ALA A 18 -8.73 -6.12 -0.52
N VAL A 19 -9.44 -5.26 0.22
CA VAL A 19 -10.91 -5.19 0.16
C VAL A 19 -11.39 -4.63 -1.19
N ILE A 20 -10.73 -3.62 -1.75
CA ILE A 20 -11.06 -3.12 -3.10
C ILE A 20 -10.90 -4.23 -4.13
N ALA A 21 -9.79 -4.97 -4.11
CA ALA A 21 -9.58 -6.09 -5.04
C ALA A 21 -10.66 -7.17 -4.90
N LEU A 22 -11.10 -7.48 -3.67
CA LEU A 22 -12.19 -8.43 -3.42
C LEU A 22 -13.54 -7.94 -3.94
N LYS A 23 -13.88 -6.67 -3.72
CA LYS A 23 -15.19 -6.10 -4.08
C LYS A 23 -15.26 -5.65 -5.54
N CYS A 24 -14.12 -5.47 -6.19
CA CYS A 24 -14.01 -5.04 -7.58
C CYS A 24 -13.12 -5.99 -8.40
N PRO A 25 -13.60 -7.21 -8.74
CA PRO A 25 -12.80 -8.21 -9.46
C PRO A 25 -12.30 -7.78 -10.86
N SER A 26 -12.92 -6.75 -11.44
CA SER A 26 -12.53 -6.18 -12.74
C SER A 26 -11.45 -5.10 -12.65
N ILE A 27 -11.02 -4.73 -11.45
CA ILE A 27 -9.95 -3.75 -11.20
C ILE A 27 -8.68 -4.49 -10.83
N GLU A 28 -7.56 -4.11 -11.44
CA GLU A 28 -6.22 -4.55 -11.06
C GLU A 28 -5.67 -3.61 -9.99
N VAL A 29 -5.23 -4.17 -8.87
CA VAL A 29 -4.75 -3.43 -7.71
C VAL A 29 -3.33 -3.84 -7.38
N ALA A 30 -2.40 -2.89 -7.43
CA ALA A 30 -1.01 -3.06 -7.04
C ALA A 30 -0.72 -2.25 -5.77
N VAL A 31 -0.26 -2.91 -4.71
CA VAL A 31 0.24 -2.27 -3.49
C VAL A 31 1.77 -2.30 -3.54
N VAL A 32 2.39 -1.13 -3.50
CA VAL A 32 3.84 -0.98 -3.61
C VAL A 32 4.45 -0.38 -2.35
N ASP A 33 5.64 -0.83 -1.99
CA ASP A 33 6.37 -0.32 -0.84
C ASP A 33 7.88 -0.50 -1.07
N ILE A 34 8.68 0.43 -0.57
CA ILE A 34 10.15 0.36 -0.63
C ILE A 34 10.71 -0.74 0.29
N SER A 35 9.93 -1.15 1.30
CA SER A 35 10.30 -2.22 2.22
C SER A 35 10.14 -3.59 1.54
N VAL A 36 11.26 -4.11 1.03
CA VAL A 36 11.34 -5.46 0.44
C VAL A 36 10.81 -6.51 1.41
N SER A 37 11.20 -6.46 2.68
CA SER A 37 10.75 -7.43 3.70
C SER A 37 9.22 -7.41 3.91
N ARG A 38 8.61 -6.21 3.90
CA ARG A 38 7.16 -6.06 4.02
C ARG A 38 6.42 -6.61 2.80
N ILE A 39 6.91 -6.32 1.60
CA ILE A 39 6.33 -6.86 0.35
C ILE A 39 6.49 -8.38 0.29
N THR A 40 7.64 -8.92 0.70
CA THR A 40 7.85 -10.37 0.80
C THR A 40 6.84 -11.00 1.77
N ALA A 41 6.59 -10.38 2.93
CA ALA A 41 5.59 -10.87 3.88
C ALA A 41 4.18 -10.84 3.29
N TRP A 42 3.79 -9.76 2.60
CA TRP A 42 2.49 -9.68 1.89
C TRP A 42 2.31 -10.72 0.79
N ASN A 43 3.41 -11.24 0.23
CA ASN A 43 3.41 -12.32 -0.75
C ASN A 43 3.59 -13.72 -0.14
N SER A 44 3.73 -13.83 1.18
CA SER A 44 3.90 -15.09 1.91
C SER A 44 2.59 -15.56 2.56
N ASP A 45 2.61 -16.72 3.23
CA ASP A 45 1.48 -17.17 4.04
C ASP A 45 1.37 -16.45 5.39
N GLN A 46 2.37 -15.64 5.76
CA GLN A 46 2.38 -14.86 6.99
C GLN A 46 2.38 -13.36 6.66
N LEU A 47 1.21 -12.74 6.76
CA LEU A 47 1.05 -11.31 6.49
C LEU A 47 1.84 -10.46 7.51
N PRO A 48 2.34 -9.26 7.11
CA PRO A 48 3.12 -8.40 8.00
C PRO A 48 2.28 -7.71 9.08
N ILE A 49 0.95 -7.84 9.03
CA ILE A 49 -0.01 -7.33 10.00
C ILE A 49 -1.06 -8.39 10.28
N TYR A 50 -1.60 -8.36 11.49
CA TYR A 50 -2.74 -9.19 11.87
C TYR A 50 -4.01 -8.33 11.93
N GLU A 51 -5.00 -8.71 11.14
CA GLU A 51 -6.35 -8.16 11.18
C GLU A 51 -7.35 -9.32 11.01
N PRO A 52 -8.42 -9.41 11.82
CA PRO A 52 -9.41 -10.49 11.70
C PRO A 52 -9.99 -10.58 10.28
N GLY A 53 -9.79 -11.73 9.63
CA GLY A 53 -10.30 -12.02 8.29
C GLY A 53 -9.46 -11.49 7.11
N LEU A 54 -8.41 -10.70 7.36
CA LEU A 54 -7.59 -10.13 6.29
C LEU A 54 -6.86 -11.20 5.48
N GLU A 55 -6.33 -12.23 6.14
CA GLU A 55 -5.61 -13.31 5.48
C GLU A 55 -6.45 -14.01 4.41
N GLU A 56 -7.73 -14.26 4.72
CA GLU A 56 -8.68 -14.89 3.79
C GLU A 56 -8.97 -13.97 2.59
N VAL A 57 -9.20 -12.68 2.83
CA VAL A 57 -9.40 -11.68 1.77
C VAL A 57 -8.19 -11.63 0.83
N VAL A 58 -6.98 -11.55 1.38
CA VAL A 58 -5.74 -11.51 0.59
C VAL A 58 -5.58 -12.80 -0.20
N LYS A 59 -5.77 -13.98 0.40
CA LYS A 59 -5.67 -15.27 -0.29
C LYS A 59 -6.64 -15.41 -1.46
N GLN A 60 -7.85 -14.85 -1.36
CA GLN A 60 -8.83 -14.91 -2.44
C GLN A 60 -8.43 -14.09 -3.68
N CYS A 61 -7.72 -12.98 -3.50
CA CYS A 61 -7.45 -11.99 -4.54
C CYS A 61 -5.99 -11.97 -5.03
N ARG A 62 -5.04 -12.33 -4.16
CA ARG A 62 -3.59 -12.25 -4.45
C ARG A 62 -3.23 -13.12 -5.64
N GLY A 63 -2.53 -12.52 -6.61
CA GLY A 63 -2.14 -13.18 -7.86
C GLY A 63 -3.26 -13.29 -8.90
N LYS A 64 -4.49 -12.82 -8.60
CA LYS A 64 -5.58 -12.69 -9.57
C LYS A 64 -5.73 -11.23 -10.02
N ASN A 65 -6.07 -10.36 -9.08
CA ASN A 65 -6.21 -8.92 -9.32
C ASN A 65 -5.61 -8.07 -8.19
N LEU A 66 -5.02 -8.70 -7.17
CA LEU A 66 -4.25 -8.04 -6.11
C LEU A 66 -2.78 -8.45 -6.21
N PHE A 67 -1.88 -7.47 -6.25
CA PHE A 67 -0.44 -7.66 -6.39
C PHE A 67 0.32 -6.82 -5.36
N PHE A 68 1.40 -7.39 -4.82
CA PHE A 68 2.32 -6.67 -3.94
C PHE A 68 3.71 -6.65 -4.56
N SER A 69 4.32 -5.45 -4.69
CA SER A 69 5.53 -5.26 -5.49
C SER A 69 6.44 -4.17 -4.90
N THR A 70 7.74 -4.23 -5.21
CA THR A 70 8.69 -3.16 -4.92
C THR A 70 8.93 -2.24 -6.13
N ALA A 71 8.36 -2.58 -7.29
CA ALA A 71 8.54 -1.83 -8.54
C ALA A 71 7.61 -0.59 -8.60
N VAL A 72 7.87 0.40 -7.76
CA VAL A 72 7.03 1.61 -7.60
C VAL A 72 6.81 2.33 -8.93
N GLU A 73 7.90 2.70 -9.63
CA GLU A 73 7.85 3.48 -10.87
C GLU A 73 6.97 2.84 -11.95
N ARG A 74 7.13 1.52 -12.12
CA ARG A 74 6.33 0.74 -13.07
C ARG A 74 4.84 0.86 -12.75
N HIS A 75 4.44 0.52 -11.52
CA HIS A 75 3.01 0.49 -11.17
C HIS A 75 2.39 1.89 -11.12
N VAL A 76 3.16 2.92 -10.78
CA VAL A 76 2.73 4.32 -10.89
C VAL A 76 2.47 4.69 -12.35
N SER A 77 3.38 4.35 -13.27
CA SER A 77 3.25 4.69 -14.70
C SER A 77 2.06 4.02 -15.40
N GLU A 78 1.61 2.87 -14.89
CA GLU A 78 0.53 2.09 -15.47
C GLU A 78 -0.85 2.39 -14.84
N ALA A 79 -0.91 3.14 -13.74
CA ALA A 79 -2.13 3.30 -12.94
C ALA A 79 -3.03 4.45 -13.44
N ASP A 80 -4.35 4.21 -13.40
CA ASP A 80 -5.36 5.24 -13.61
C ASP A 80 -5.62 6.03 -12.31
N ILE A 81 -5.45 5.38 -11.15
CA ILE A 81 -5.65 5.97 -9.81
C ILE A 81 -4.47 5.58 -8.92
N ILE A 82 -3.88 6.58 -8.24
CA ILE A 82 -2.79 6.38 -7.30
C ILE A 82 -3.24 6.80 -5.89
N PHE A 83 -3.16 5.86 -4.94
CA PHE A 83 -3.28 6.13 -3.52
C PHE A 83 -1.89 6.35 -2.91
N VAL A 84 -1.77 7.38 -2.06
CA VAL A 84 -0.57 7.63 -1.26
C VAL A 84 -0.90 7.39 0.21
N SER A 85 -0.47 6.24 0.74
CA SER A 85 -0.74 5.75 2.09
C SER A 85 0.56 5.59 2.88
N VAL A 86 1.40 6.62 2.86
CA VAL A 86 2.68 6.67 3.59
C VAL A 86 2.51 7.30 4.97
N ASN A 87 3.51 7.13 5.83
CA ASN A 87 3.54 7.75 7.16
C ASN A 87 3.84 9.25 7.05
N THR A 88 3.21 10.03 7.93
CA THR A 88 3.48 11.45 8.13
C THR A 88 3.85 11.67 9.61
N PRO A 89 5.04 11.24 10.04
CA PRO A 89 5.40 11.23 11.45
C PRO A 89 5.41 12.66 12.01
N THR A 90 5.20 12.80 13.31
CA THR A 90 5.31 14.11 13.96
C THR A 90 6.74 14.65 13.85
N LYS A 91 6.89 15.91 13.44
CA LYS A 91 8.20 16.58 13.34
C LYS A 91 8.94 16.52 14.67
N THR A 92 10.24 16.21 14.65
CA THR A 92 11.09 16.16 15.85
C THR A 92 11.92 17.42 16.07
N ARG A 93 11.98 18.32 15.07
CA ARG A 93 12.76 19.57 15.10
C ARG A 93 12.14 20.68 14.27
N GLY A 94 12.60 21.92 14.49
CA GLY A 94 12.16 23.11 13.76
C GLY A 94 10.74 23.58 14.12
N LEU A 95 10.15 24.41 13.27
CA LEU A 95 8.80 24.95 13.49
C LEU A 95 7.77 23.83 13.58
N GLY A 96 7.02 23.80 14.68
CA GLY A 96 5.98 22.79 14.92
C GLY A 96 6.49 21.44 15.45
N ALA A 97 7.74 21.35 15.93
CA ALA A 97 8.25 20.14 16.57
C ALA A 97 7.32 19.62 17.69
N GLY A 98 7.08 18.31 17.70
CA GLY A 98 6.17 17.64 18.62
C GLY A 98 4.67 17.80 18.31
N LYS A 99 4.31 18.51 17.23
CA LYS A 99 2.90 18.79 16.88
C LYS A 99 2.58 18.62 15.40
N ALA A 100 3.33 19.28 14.53
CA ALA A 100 3.07 19.28 13.09
C ALA A 100 3.51 17.95 12.45
N ALA A 101 2.78 17.53 11.43
CA ALA A 101 3.16 16.40 10.59
C ALA A 101 4.38 16.74 9.74
N ASP A 102 5.27 15.76 9.59
CA ASP A 102 6.35 15.77 8.62
C ASP A 102 5.83 15.17 7.31
N LEU A 103 5.77 15.99 6.26
CA LEU A 103 5.25 15.60 4.95
C LEU A 103 6.33 15.04 4.01
N THR A 104 7.58 14.90 4.47
CA THR A 104 8.72 14.47 3.63
C THR A 104 8.42 13.23 2.79
N TYR A 105 7.81 12.20 3.39
CA TYR A 105 7.50 10.95 2.67
C TYR A 105 6.35 11.11 1.67
N TRP A 106 5.38 11.98 1.98
CA TRP A 106 4.28 12.25 1.08
C TRP A 106 4.76 13.06 -0.13
N GLU A 107 5.58 14.09 0.10
CA GLU A 107 6.20 14.89 -0.95
C GLU A 107 7.12 14.05 -1.84
N SER A 108 7.83 13.07 -1.27
CA SER A 108 8.69 12.16 -2.03
C SER A 108 7.92 11.15 -2.90
N ALA A 109 6.61 10.99 -2.65
CA ALA A 109 5.73 10.11 -3.42
C ALA A 109 4.97 10.83 -4.55
N ALA A 110 5.05 12.17 -4.61
CA ALA A 110 4.44 13.03 -5.62
C ALA A 110 5.42 13.34 -6.77
#